data_AF-A0A418WMA4-F1
#
_entry.id   AF-A0A418WMA4-F1
#
_cell.length_a   1.000
_cell.length_b   1.000
_cell.length_c   1.000
_cell.angle_alpha   90.00
_cell.angle_beta   90.00
_cell.angle_gamma   90.00
#
_symmetry.space_group_name_H-M   'P 1'
#
loop_
_entity.id
_entity.type
_entity.pdbx_description
1 polymer ?
#
loop_
_entity_poly.entity_id
_entity_poly.type
_entity_poly.pdbx_seq_one_letter_code
_entity_poly.pdbx_strand_id
1 'polypeptide(L)'
;MSSVDPVFAQWLQSEGLWAIQTDAPRAAQWGEQAITAERMTALAFKADAVDEAARQLAFLGGPLAEDEHLLPGRWRHRKGQVVTLTIGRLGYDAGKAVFVLDAQDDLARGLSTVTVLCRL
;
A
#
# COMPACT_ATOMS: atom_id res chain seq x y z
N MET A 1 11.47 -20.95 14.16
CA MET A 1 11.20 -20.89 12.71
C MET A 1 9.71 -21.04 12.53
N SER A 2 8.99 -20.02 12.05
CA SER A 2 7.56 -20.17 11.76
C SER A 2 7.40 -21.06 10.54
N SER A 3 6.84 -22.25 10.70
CA SER A 3 6.52 -23.12 9.57
C SER A 3 5.43 -22.46 8.73
N VAL A 4 5.70 -22.25 7.45
CA VAL A 4 4.69 -21.79 6.49
C VAL A 4 3.71 -22.94 6.27
N ASP A 5 2.40 -22.64 6.30
CA ASP A 5 1.35 -23.60 5.98
C ASP A 5 1.62 -24.24 4.61
N PRO A 6 1.70 -25.59 4.50
CA PRO A 6 1.93 -26.28 3.24
C PRO A 6 0.94 -25.90 2.14
N VAL A 7 -0.33 -25.62 2.49
CA VAL A 7 -1.36 -25.22 1.52
C VAL A 7 -1.05 -23.83 0.96
N PHE A 8 -0.66 -22.91 1.83
CA PHE A 8 -0.24 -21.57 1.44
C PHE A 8 1.05 -21.60 0.59
N ALA A 9 2.02 -22.44 0.95
CA ALA A 9 3.24 -22.62 0.18
C ALA A 9 2.95 -23.19 -1.23
N GLN A 10 2.01 -24.14 -1.34
CA GLN A 10 1.58 -24.70 -2.61
C GLN A 10 0.80 -23.69 -3.45
N TRP A 11 -0.03 -22.84 -2.84
CA TRP A 11 -0.72 -21.75 -3.52
C TRP A 11 0.27 -20.72 -4.11
N LEU A 12 1.32 -20.34 -3.36
CA LEU A 12 2.38 -19.45 -3.86
C LEU A 12 3.16 -20.04 -5.04
N GLN A 13 3.21 -21.37 -5.15
CA GLN A 13 3.89 -22.10 -6.22
C GLN A 13 2.97 -22.46 -7.39
N SER A 14 1.66 -22.20 -7.28
CA SER A 14 0.71 -22.51 -8.34
C SER A 14 0.94 -21.63 -9.57
N GLU A 15 0.71 -22.18 -10.76
CA GLU A 15 0.65 -21.36 -11.98
C GLU A 15 -0.42 -20.29 -11.81
N GLY A 16 -0.05 -19.04 -12.09
CA GLY A 16 -0.95 -17.91 -11.99
C GLY A 16 -2.26 -18.15 -12.73
N LEU A 17 -3.37 -17.71 -12.13
CA LEU A 17 -4.61 -17.56 -12.87
C LEU A 17 -4.48 -16.33 -13.76
N TRP A 18 -4.46 -16.56 -15.07
CA TRP A 18 -4.45 -15.52 -16.09
C TRP A 18 -5.82 -15.50 -16.75
N ALA A 19 -6.43 -14.33 -16.86
CA ALA A 19 -7.43 -14.10 -17.87
C ALA A 19 -6.73 -13.48 -19.09
N ILE A 20 -7.32 -13.68 -20.27
CA ILE A 20 -6.89 -13.01 -21.49
C ILE A 20 -8.13 -12.31 -22.01
N GLN A 21 -8.16 -10.99 -21.90
CA GLN A 21 -9.23 -10.16 -22.45
C GLN A 21 -8.79 -9.51 -23.77
N THR A 22 -9.60 -9.72 -24.80
CA THR A 22 -9.46 -9.03 -26.09
C THR A 22 -10.31 -7.76 -26.12
N ASP A 23 -9.72 -6.66 -26.61
CA ASP A 23 -10.37 -5.35 -26.78
C ASP A 23 -10.38 -4.99 -28.27
N ALA A 24 -11.55 -5.17 -28.91
CA ALA A 24 -11.73 -4.97 -30.34
C ALA A 24 -11.44 -3.53 -30.81
N PRO A 25 -11.89 -2.46 -30.12
CA PRO A 25 -11.50 -1.09 -30.48
C PRO A 25 -9.99 -0.82 -30.42
N ARG A 26 -9.27 -1.37 -29.43
CA ARG A 26 -7.80 -1.21 -29.35
C ARG A 26 -7.06 -2.00 -30.42
N ALA A 27 -7.50 -3.22 -30.71
CA ALA A 27 -6.95 -4.03 -31.80
C ALA A 27 -7.06 -3.31 -33.16
N ALA A 28 -8.15 -2.58 -33.40
CA ALA A 28 -8.35 -1.79 -34.61
C ALA A 28 -7.39 -0.59 -34.72
N GLN A 29 -6.93 -0.02 -33.60
CA GLN A 29 -5.99 1.09 -33.60
C GLN A 29 -4.53 0.65 -33.76
N TRP A 30 -4.11 -0.44 -33.12
CA TRP A 30 -2.68 -0.80 -32.99
C TRP A 30 -2.29 -2.12 -33.70
N GLY A 31 -3.23 -2.83 -34.32
CA GLY A 31 -2.96 -4.06 -35.07
C GLY A 31 -2.44 -5.21 -34.20
N GLU A 32 -1.58 -6.08 -34.74
CA GLU A 32 -0.99 -7.23 -34.03
C GLU A 32 -0.11 -6.84 -32.82
N GLN A 33 0.25 -5.56 -32.67
CA GLN A 33 1.02 -5.06 -31.53
C GLN A 33 0.15 -4.68 -30.32
N ALA A 34 -1.17 -4.82 -30.42
CA ALA A 34 -2.09 -4.59 -29.30
C ALA A 34 -1.95 -5.72 -28.26
N ILE A 35 -1.00 -5.60 -27.35
CA ILE A 35 -0.83 -6.52 -26.22
C ILE A 35 -1.62 -5.97 -25.03
N THR A 36 -2.69 -6.66 -24.64
CA THR A 36 -3.33 -6.46 -23.33
C THR A 36 -2.51 -7.25 -22.31
N ALA A 37 -1.75 -6.56 -21.47
CA ALA A 37 -1.01 -7.18 -20.38
C ALA A 37 -1.92 -7.30 -19.16
N GLU A 38 -2.26 -8.53 -18.77
CA GLU A 38 -2.92 -8.81 -17.49
C GLU A 38 -1.87 -9.20 -16.45
N ARG A 39 -1.98 -8.62 -15.25
CA ARG A 39 -1.08 -8.91 -14.13
C ARG A 39 -1.65 -10.07 -13.34
N MET A 40 -0.79 -11.00 -12.92
CA MET A 40 -1.16 -12.00 -11.91
C MET A 40 -1.54 -11.27 -10.62
N THR A 41 -2.76 -11.48 -10.13
CA THR A 41 -3.27 -10.87 -8.90
C THR A 41 -3.91 -11.94 -8.02
N ALA A 42 -3.81 -11.77 -6.70
CA ALA A 42 -4.50 -12.63 -5.73
C ALA A 42 -6.03 -12.42 -5.69
N LEU A 43 -6.54 -11.48 -6.48
CA LEU A 43 -7.96 -11.15 -6.61
C LEU A 43 -8.60 -12.12 -7.60
N ALA A 44 -9.55 -12.92 -7.12
CA ALA A 44 -10.16 -14.01 -7.89
C ALA A 44 -11.23 -13.52 -8.88
N PHE A 45 -11.90 -12.40 -8.57
CA PHE A 45 -12.98 -11.88 -9.39
C PHE A 45 -12.73 -10.43 -9.85
N LYS A 46 -13.36 -10.07 -10.96
CA LYS A 46 -13.37 -8.68 -11.47
C LYS A 46 -13.91 -7.68 -10.44
N ALA A 47 -14.89 -8.08 -9.63
CA ALA A 47 -15.43 -7.24 -8.56
C ALA A 47 -14.35 -6.89 -7.53
N ASP A 48 -13.59 -7.89 -7.08
CA ASP A 48 -12.47 -7.71 -6.14
C ASP A 48 -11.39 -6.76 -6.70
N ALA A 49 -11.13 -6.84 -8.02
CA ALA A 49 -10.21 -5.94 -8.71
C ALA A 49 -10.71 -4.49 -8.74
N VAL A 50 -12.01 -4.29 -8.93
CA VAL A 50 -12.64 -2.94 -8.88
C VAL A 50 -12.59 -2.38 -7.46
N ASP A 51 -12.87 -3.20 -6.45
CA ASP A 51 -12.83 -2.79 -5.04
C ASP A 51 -11.41 -2.43 -4.60
N GLU A 52 -10.41 -3.22 -4.98
CA GLU A 52 -9.01 -2.93 -4.69
C GLU A 52 -8.52 -1.70 -5.44
N ALA A 53 -8.91 -1.52 -6.71
CA ALA A 53 -8.61 -0.32 -7.47
C ALA A 53 -9.24 0.92 -6.82
N ALA A 54 -10.48 0.83 -6.34
CA ALA A 54 -11.14 1.92 -5.62
C ALA A 54 -10.42 2.24 -4.30
N ARG A 55 -9.98 1.22 -3.54
CA ARG A 55 -9.18 1.39 -2.33
C ARG A 55 -7.86 2.09 -2.61
N GLN A 56 -7.14 1.66 -3.65
CA GLN A 56 -5.88 2.26 -4.05
C GLN A 56 -6.06 3.68 -4.56
N LEU A 57 -7.08 3.95 -5.36
CA LEU A 57 -7.37 5.31 -5.85
C LEU A 57 -7.80 6.23 -4.70
N ALA A 58 -8.56 5.71 -3.74
CA ALA A 58 -8.90 6.44 -2.52
C ALA A 58 -7.65 6.76 -1.68
N PHE A 59 -6.65 5.89 -1.65
CA PHE A 59 -5.43 6.07 -0.87
C PHE A 59 -4.36 6.92 -1.58
N LEU A 60 -4.07 6.61 -2.85
CA LEU A 60 -2.98 7.19 -3.65
C LEU A 60 -3.43 8.30 -4.62
N GLY A 61 -4.73 8.49 -4.82
CA GLY A 61 -5.26 9.42 -5.84
C GLY A 61 -5.19 10.90 -5.45
N GLY A 62 -4.73 11.22 -4.24
CA GLY A 62 -4.53 12.59 -3.78
C GLY A 62 -3.04 12.94 -3.65
N PRO A 63 -2.70 14.23 -3.51
CA PRO A 63 -1.35 14.64 -3.16
C PRO A 63 -0.93 13.99 -1.83
N LEU A 64 0.18 13.26 -1.88
CA LEU A 64 0.80 12.62 -0.72
C LEU A 64 2.01 13.44 -0.30
N ALA A 65 2.15 13.70 0.99
CA ALA A 65 3.34 14.28 1.58
C ALA A 65 4.01 13.26 2.49
N GLU A 66 5.34 13.16 2.38
CA GLU A 66 6.18 12.47 3.34
C GLU A 66 6.64 13.50 4.38
N ASP A 67 6.30 13.24 5.64
CA ASP A 67 6.69 14.10 6.76
C ASP A 67 7.54 13.29 7.76
N GLU A 68 8.54 13.94 8.35
CA GLU A 68 9.36 13.36 9.41
C GLU A 68 9.09 14.07 10.75
N HIS A 69 8.76 13.30 11.78
CA HIS A 69 8.41 13.81 13.10
C HIS A 69 9.30 13.21 14.17
N LEU A 70 9.78 14.04 15.10
CA LEU A 70 10.40 13.59 16.33
C LEU A 70 9.31 13.41 17.40
N LEU A 71 8.98 12.15 17.73
CA LEU A 71 7.89 11.80 18.64
C LEU A 71 8.41 11.13 19.92
N PRO A 72 7.76 11.32 21.08
CA PRO A 72 8.14 10.63 22.30
C PRO A 72 7.79 9.14 22.25
N GLY A 73 8.60 8.32 22.93
CA GLY A 73 8.38 6.88 23.06
C GLY A 73 9.04 6.07 21.94
N ARG A 74 8.60 4.82 21.78
CA ARG A 74 9.10 3.85 20.80
C ARG A 74 8.06 3.65 19.70
N TRP A 75 8.48 3.76 18.44
CA TRP A 75 7.57 3.74 17.30
C TRP A 75 7.90 2.65 16.28
N ARG A 76 9.06 1.99 16.38
CA ARG A 76 9.46 0.91 15.48
C ARG A 76 8.41 -0.19 15.31
N HIS A 77 7.66 -0.50 16.37
CA HIS A 77 6.59 -1.50 16.36
C HIS A 77 5.33 -1.09 15.57
N ARG A 78 5.21 0.18 15.19
CA ARG A 78 4.09 0.74 14.40
C ARG A 78 4.39 0.86 12.92
N LYS A 79 5.59 0.48 12.48
CA LYS A 79 5.97 0.48 11.06
C LYS A 79 4.98 -0.37 10.24
N GLY A 80 4.50 0.19 9.13
CA GLY A 80 3.49 -0.45 8.28
C GLY A 80 2.06 -0.37 8.81
N GLN A 81 1.80 0.41 9.86
CA GLN A 81 0.46 0.62 10.41
C GLN A 81 -0.05 2.04 10.12
N VAL A 82 -1.37 2.18 10.04
CA VAL A 82 -2.04 3.48 10.06
C VAL A 82 -2.24 3.91 11.50
N VAL A 83 -1.84 5.12 11.83
CA VAL A 83 -1.98 5.72 13.17
C VAL A 83 -2.57 7.11 13.06
N THR A 84 -3.25 7.56 14.09
CA THR A 84 -3.71 8.95 14.20
C THR A 84 -2.67 9.76 14.96
N LEU A 85 -2.08 10.76 14.30
CA LEU A 85 -1.16 11.71 14.93
C LEU A 85 -1.85 13.04 15.20
N THR A 86 -1.66 13.57 16.40
CA THR A 86 -2.05 14.92 16.77
C THR A 86 -0.79 15.72 17.09
N ILE A 87 -0.50 16.73 16.29
CA ILE A 87 0.68 17.60 16.42
C ILE A 87 0.19 19.03 16.26
N GLY A 88 0.66 19.94 17.12
CA GLY A 88 0.24 21.35 17.17
C GLY A 88 0.65 22.23 15.96
N ARG A 89 0.96 21.63 14.81
CA ARG A 89 1.49 22.28 13.60
C ARG A 89 1.29 21.39 12.37
N LEU A 90 1.52 21.96 11.19
CA LEU A 90 1.51 21.25 9.90
C LEU A 90 0.15 20.58 9.56
N GLY A 91 -0.95 21.07 10.16
CA GLY A 91 -2.30 20.57 9.87
C GLY A 91 -2.67 19.25 10.56
N TYR A 92 -1.94 18.86 11.61
CA TYR A 92 -2.22 17.67 12.42
C TYR A 92 -3.11 17.95 13.64
N ASP A 93 -3.53 19.19 13.86
CA ASP A 93 -4.21 19.64 15.09
C ASP A 93 -5.52 18.91 15.34
N ALA A 94 -6.23 18.52 14.28
CA ALA A 94 -7.50 17.78 14.35
C ALA A 94 -7.31 16.25 14.48
N GLY A 95 -6.08 15.75 14.57
CA GLY A 95 -5.78 14.33 14.50
C GLY A 95 -5.82 13.83 13.05
N LYS A 96 -4.65 13.55 12.47
CA LYS A 96 -4.52 13.12 11.08
C LYS A 96 -4.17 11.64 11.02
N ALA A 97 -4.91 10.87 10.24
CA ALA A 97 -4.57 9.49 9.92
C ALA A 97 -3.37 9.48 8.97
N VAL A 98 -2.29 8.83 9.39
CA VAL A 98 -1.04 8.72 8.62
C VAL A 98 -0.54 7.28 8.62
N PHE A 99 0.19 6.92 7.57
CA PHE A 99 0.81 5.61 7.45
C PHE A 99 2.29 5.69 7.84
N VAL A 100 2.72 4.86 8.79
CA VAL A 100 4.12 4.88 9.27
C VAL A 100 5.01 4.12 8.30
N LEU A 101 5.87 4.84 7.58
CA LEU A 101 6.83 4.29 6.62
C LEU A 101 8.07 3.75 7.33
N ASP A 102 8.62 4.53 8.27
CA ASP A 102 9.78 4.14 9.06
C ASP A 102 9.76 4.75 10.46
N ALA A 103 10.48 4.12 11.38
CA ALA A 103 10.66 4.64 12.73
C ALA A 103 12.02 4.21 13.31
N GLN A 104 12.79 5.21 13.76
CA GLN A 104 14.10 5.05 14.35
C GLN A 104 14.05 5.47 15.82
N ASP A 105 13.90 4.48 16.69
CA ASP A 105 13.85 4.68 18.15
C ASP A 105 15.25 5.00 18.71
N ASP A 106 15.39 6.16 19.36
CA ASP A 106 16.53 6.52 20.21
C ASP A 106 16.21 6.18 21.67
N LEU A 107 16.71 5.02 22.11
CA LEU A 107 16.49 4.51 23.46
C LEU A 107 17.15 5.37 24.55
N ALA A 108 18.21 6.11 24.23
CA ALA A 108 18.91 6.93 25.20
C ALA A 108 18.12 8.22 25.52
N ARG A 109 17.41 8.76 24.53
CA ARG A 109 16.61 9.98 24.68
C ARG A 109 15.13 9.73 24.90
N GLY A 110 14.65 8.49 24.68
CA GLY A 110 13.23 8.15 24.77
C GLY A 110 12.39 8.80 23.67
N LEU A 111 13.02 9.14 22.54
CA LEU A 111 12.39 9.75 21.37
C LEU A 111 12.53 8.82 20.17
N SER A 112 11.69 9.00 19.16
CA SER A 112 11.77 8.30 17.88
C SER A 112 11.62 9.28 16.75
N THR A 113 12.48 9.17 15.74
CA THR A 113 12.26 9.82 14.44
C THR A 113 11.32 8.93 13.63
N VAL A 114 10.17 9.46 13.24
CA VAL A 114 9.09 8.72 12.57
C VAL A 114 8.79 9.37 11.23
N THR A 115 8.98 8.61 10.15
CA THR A 115 8.63 9.03 8.79
C THR A 115 7.23 8.52 8.47
N VAL A 116 6.35 9.44 8.09
CA VAL A 116 4.95 9.13 7.82
C VAL A 116 4.53 9.61 6.44
N LEU A 117 3.65 8.86 5.82
CA LEU A 117 2.93 9.28 4.63
C LEU A 117 1.59 9.87 5.07
N CYS A 118 1.35 11.12 4.72
CA CYS A 118 0.10 11.82 4.99
C CYS A 118 -0.56 12.27 3.68
N ARG A 119 -1.90 12.30 3.69
CA ARG A 119 -2.69 12.88 2.61
C ARG A 119 -2.80 14.38 2.84
N LEU A 120 -2.49 15.23 1.86
CA LEU A 120 -2.71 16.67 1.96
C LEU A 120 -4.19 17.04 1.81
#